data_AF-A0A067TAA8-F1
#
_entry.id   AF-A0A067TAA8-F1
#
_cell.length_a   1.000
_cell.length_b   1.000
_cell.length_c   1.000
_cell.angle_alpha   90.00
_cell.angle_beta   90.00
_cell.angle_gamma   90.00
#
_symmetry.space_group_name_H-M   'P 1'
#
loop_
_entity.id
_entity.type
_entity.pdbx_description
1 polymer ?
#
loop_
_entity_poly.entity_id
_entity_poly.type
_entity_poly.pdbx_seq_one_letter_code
_entity_poly.pdbx_strand_id
1 'polypeptide(L)'
;MKWLDQSPTMLVNIDIAYPGLHIVIGSSSVSAVVANYNSDFAQYPASMTLQQSKIEPHGPTHGQQNTAHHRRKSWVALPAATARRAPHTPHIIYEL
;
A
#
# COMPACT_ATOMS: atom_id res chain seq x y z
N MET A 1 14.92 -12.85 1.81
CA MET A 1 13.97 -13.34 0.79
C MET A 1 14.67 -13.12 -0.55
N LYS A 2 15.50 -14.07 -1.01
CA LYS A 2 16.55 -13.76 -2.01
C LYS A 2 16.05 -13.11 -3.30
N TRP A 3 14.79 -13.32 -3.68
CA TRP A 3 14.20 -12.69 -4.86
C TRP A 3 13.78 -11.23 -4.61
N LEU A 4 13.21 -10.90 -3.45
CA LEU A 4 12.88 -9.52 -3.03
C LEU A 4 14.12 -8.64 -2.85
N ASP A 5 15.25 -9.27 -2.55
CA ASP A 5 16.52 -8.59 -2.30
C ASP A 5 17.28 -8.25 -3.61
N GLN A 6 16.80 -8.70 -4.77
CA GLN A 6 17.45 -8.47 -6.08
C GLN A 6 17.36 -7.01 -6.53
N SER A 7 16.26 -6.34 -6.19
CA SER A 7 16.00 -4.94 -6.47
C SER A 7 15.25 -4.28 -5.30
N PRO A 8 15.41 -2.97 -5.09
CA PRO A 8 14.64 -2.28 -4.08
C PRO A 8 13.13 -2.46 -4.36
N THR A 9 12.41 -3.07 -3.43
CA THR A 9 11.02 -3.50 -3.63
C THR A 9 10.14 -3.02 -2.49
N MET A 10 9.02 -2.41 -2.86
CA MET A 10 7.92 -2.06 -1.97
C MET A 10 6.76 -3.02 -2.23
N LEU A 11 6.41 -3.78 -1.21
CA LEU A 11 5.20 -4.57 -1.12
C LEU A 11 4.06 -3.68 -0.63
N VAL A 12 2.99 -3.66 -1.39
CA VAL A 12 1.76 -2.92 -1.07
C VAL A 12 0.62 -3.91 -1.03
N ASN A 13 -0.12 -3.93 0.07
CA ASN A 13 -1.35 -4.71 0.18
C ASN A 13 -2.53 -3.75 0.32
N ILE A 14 -3.62 -4.07 -0.37
CA ILE A 14 -4.84 -3.26 -0.40
C ILE A 14 -6.01 -4.17 -0.08
N ASP A 15 -6.78 -3.81 0.94
CA ASP A 15 -8.00 -4.52 1.30
C ASP A 15 -9.20 -3.56 1.36
N ILE A 16 -10.39 -4.10 1.11
CA ILE A 16 -11.67 -3.40 1.17
C ILE A 16 -12.61 -4.20 2.05
N ALA A 17 -12.89 -3.65 3.23
CA ALA A 17 -13.91 -4.18 4.12
C ALA A 17 -15.28 -3.64 3.73
N TYR A 18 -16.14 -4.54 3.24
CA TYR A 18 -17.54 -4.21 3.02
C TYR A 18 -18.35 -4.29 4.31
N PRO A 19 -19.34 -3.40 4.47
CA PRO A 19 -20.36 -3.59 5.48
C PRO A 19 -21.05 -4.97 5.31
N GLY A 20 -21.08 -5.78 6.38
CA GLY A 20 -21.79 -7.06 6.45
C GLY A 20 -23.32 -7.01 6.23
N LEU A 21 -23.93 -8.19 6.20
CA LEU A 21 -25.29 -8.51 5.70
C LEU A 21 -26.50 -7.82 6.38
N HIS A 22 -26.31 -6.93 7.36
CA HIS A 22 -27.40 -6.28 8.10
C HIS A 22 -27.29 -4.76 8.17
N ILE A 23 -26.68 -4.15 7.16
CA ILE A 23 -26.32 -2.74 7.20
C ILE A 23 -27.16 -1.91 6.24
N VAL A 24 -27.42 -0.65 6.62
CA VAL A 24 -28.23 0.31 5.86
C VAL A 24 -27.70 0.43 4.43
N ILE A 25 -28.60 0.29 3.45
CA ILE A 25 -28.32 0.50 2.03
C ILE A 25 -27.67 1.87 1.86
N GLY A 26 -26.47 1.91 1.28
CA GLY A 26 -25.68 3.15 1.12
C GLY A 26 -24.57 3.33 2.16
N SER A 27 -24.34 2.37 3.05
CA SER A 27 -23.16 2.40 3.94
C SER A 27 -21.87 2.30 3.14
N SER A 28 -20.90 3.15 3.47
CA SER A 28 -19.58 3.19 2.86
C SER A 28 -18.78 1.93 3.22
N SER A 29 -17.97 1.45 2.28
CA SER A 29 -16.90 0.51 2.59
C SER A 29 -15.68 1.24 3.12
N VAL A 30 -14.78 0.52 3.77
CA VAL A 30 -13.49 1.05 4.22
C VAL A 30 -12.40 0.35 3.44
N SER A 31 -11.51 1.12 2.82
CA SER A 31 -10.29 0.57 2.27
C SER A 31 -9.09 0.87 3.15
N ALA A 32 -8.20 -0.11 3.29
CA ALA A 32 -6.88 0.03 3.86
C ALA A 32 -5.79 -0.21 2.80
N VAL A 33 -4.75 0.61 2.83
CA VAL A 33 -3.51 0.41 2.07
C VAL A 33 -2.36 0.34 3.06
N VAL A 34 -1.57 -0.73 2.99
CA VAL A 34 -0.36 -0.90 3.79
C VAL A 34 0.84 -1.06 2.87
N ALA A 35 2.00 -0.51 3.24
CA ALA A 35 3.23 -0.71 2.47
C ALA A 35 4.46 -0.66 3.37
N ASN A 36 5.46 -1.51 3.10
CA ASN A 36 6.72 -1.44 3.82
C ASN A 36 7.49 -0.17 3.47
N TYR A 37 8.24 0.37 4.43
CA TYR A 37 9.08 1.56 4.21
C TYR A 37 10.57 1.26 4.01
N ASN A 38 11.00 0.00 4.18
CA ASN A 38 12.39 -0.42 4.00
C ASN A 38 12.50 -1.90 3.58
N SER A 39 13.73 -2.36 3.29
CA SER A 39 14.03 -3.74 2.86
C SER A 39 14.00 -4.79 3.97
N ASP A 40 13.71 -4.42 5.22
CA ASP A 40 13.57 -5.41 6.30
C ASP A 40 12.18 -6.06 6.28
N PHE A 41 11.23 -5.46 5.55
CA PHE A 41 9.85 -5.95 5.42
C PHE A 41 9.18 -6.23 6.78
N ALA A 42 9.59 -5.50 7.83
CA ALA A 42 9.14 -5.70 9.20
C ALA A 42 7.98 -4.78 9.61
N GLN A 43 7.85 -3.62 8.96
CA GLN A 43 6.88 -2.61 9.31
C GLN A 43 6.13 -2.12 8.08
N TYR A 44 4.80 -2.08 8.18
CA TYR A 44 3.90 -1.67 7.11
C TYR A 44 2.92 -0.62 7.65
N PRO A 45 3.32 0.66 7.70
CA PRO A 45 2.40 1.70 8.12
C PRO A 45 1.11 1.63 7.25
N ALA A 46 -0.02 2.02 7.82
CA ALA A 46 -1.34 1.90 7.18
C ALA A 46 -1.96 3.26 6.86
N SER A 47 -2.77 3.30 5.80
CA SER A 47 -3.59 4.44 5.40
C SER A 47 -4.99 3.93 5.10
N MET A 48 -6.01 4.58 5.65
CA MET A 48 -7.40 4.13 5.51
C MET A 48 -8.26 5.26 4.93
N THR A 49 -9.18 4.88 4.04
CA THR A 49 -10.08 5.82 3.36
C THR A 49 -11.47 5.23 3.30
N LEU A 50 -12.48 6.07 3.55
CA LEU A 50 -13.88 5.71 3.30
C LEU A 50 -14.12 5.67 1.79
N GLN A 51 -14.67 4.57 1.31
CA GLN A 51 -15.07 4.41 -0.08
C GLN A 51 -16.55 4.73 -0.25
N GLN A 52 -16.89 5.20 -1.45
CA GLN A 52 -18.27 5.46 -1.83
C GLN A 52 -19.03 4.12 -1.90
N SER A 53 -20.25 4.11 -1.36
CA SER A 53 -21.01 2.87 -1.17
C SER A 53 -21.28 2.14 -2.49
N LYS A 54 -21.00 0.81 -2.49
CA LYS A 54 -21.50 -0.19 -3.46
C LYS A 54 -20.80 -0.31 -4.83
N ILE A 55 -19.51 0.03 -4.93
CA ILE A 55 -18.71 -0.36 -6.10
C ILE A 55 -17.46 -1.08 -5.62
N GLU A 56 -17.38 -2.38 -5.90
CA GLU A 56 -16.11 -3.08 -5.87
C GLU A 56 -15.26 -2.57 -7.03
N PRO A 57 -14.14 -1.89 -6.75
CA PRO A 57 -13.30 -1.40 -7.83
C PRO A 57 -12.59 -2.59 -8.47
N HIS A 58 -12.59 -2.63 -9.80
CA HIS A 58 -11.74 -3.56 -10.55
C HIS A 58 -10.28 -3.11 -10.42
N GLY A 59 -9.65 -3.45 -9.29
CA GLY A 59 -8.29 -3.08 -8.92
C GLY A 59 -8.18 -1.82 -8.04
N PRO A 60 -6.94 -1.33 -7.82
CA PRO A 60 -6.70 -0.17 -6.96
C PRO A 60 -7.34 1.09 -7.52
N THR A 61 -8.23 1.72 -6.74
CA THR A 61 -8.76 3.06 -6.98
C THR A 61 -7.64 4.10 -7.06
N HIS A 62 -7.93 5.23 -7.71
CA HIS A 62 -6.99 6.35 -7.81
C HIS A 62 -6.50 6.86 -6.43
N GLY A 63 -7.38 6.85 -5.42
CA GLY A 63 -7.01 7.21 -4.04
C GLY A 63 -6.03 6.22 -3.41
N GLN A 64 -6.22 4.92 -3.62
CA GLN A 64 -5.30 3.88 -3.14
C GLN A 64 -3.93 3.97 -3.84
N GLN A 65 -3.91 4.21 -5.16
CA GLN A 65 -2.68 4.41 -5.93
C GLN A 65 -1.91 5.65 -5.45
N ASN A 66 -2.60 6.77 -5.22
CA ASN A 66 -1.97 7.98 -4.69
C ASN A 66 -1.40 7.76 -3.28
N THR A 67 -2.06 6.95 -2.46
CA THR A 67 -1.58 6.56 -1.14
C THR A 67 -0.30 5.73 -1.23
N ALA A 68 -0.25 4.73 -2.11
CA ALA A 68 0.96 3.97 -2.39
C ALA A 68 2.10 4.85 -2.92
N HIS A 69 1.79 5.80 -3.82
CA HIS A 69 2.75 6.78 -4.31
C HIS A 69 3.27 7.73 -3.23
N HIS A 70 2.43 8.17 -2.29
CA HIS A 70 2.88 8.98 -1.16
C HIS A 70 3.85 8.18 -0.27
N ARG A 71 3.56 6.90 -0.03
CA ARG A 71 4.43 6.00 0.76
C ARG A 71 5.76 5.73 0.09
N ARG A 72 5.81 5.69 -1.24
CA ARG A 72 7.08 5.65 -2.00
C ARG A 72 8.00 6.82 -1.66
N LYS A 73 7.46 8.01 -1.37
CA LYS A 73 8.28 9.16 -0.93
C LYS A 73 8.91 8.91 0.45
N SER A 74 8.18 8.28 1.37
CA SER A 74 8.70 7.89 2.69
C SER A 74 9.81 6.83 2.62
N TRP A 75 9.78 5.98 1.59
CA TRP A 75 10.85 4.99 1.30
C TRP A 75 12.18 5.66 0.93
N VAL A 76 12.11 6.71 0.11
CA VAL A 76 13.29 7.42 -0.42
C VAL A 76 13.92 8.36 0.62
N ALA A 77 13.20 8.70 1.69
CA ALA A 77 13.64 9.64 2.72
C ALA A 77 14.56 9.04 3.79
N LEU A 78 14.87 7.74 3.74
CA LEU A 78 15.80 7.12 4.70
C LEU A 78 17.26 7.47 4.37
N PRO A 79 18.09 7.83 5.38
CA PRO A 79 19.48 8.21 5.15
C PRO A 79 20.26 7.04 4.55
N ALA A 80 21.14 7.39 3.60
CA ALA A 80 21.97 6.49 2.80
C ALA A 80 22.78 5.44 3.59
N ALA A 81 22.87 5.58 4.92
CA ALA A 81 23.51 4.61 5.83
C ALA A 81 22.82 3.23 5.87
N THR A 82 21.55 3.13 5.48
CA THR A 82 20.82 1.83 5.44
C THR A 82 20.75 1.25 4.02
N ALA A 83 21.06 2.06 3.00
CA ALA A 83 20.91 1.70 1.60
C ALA A 83 22.21 1.09 1.07
N ARG A 84 22.31 -0.25 1.06
CA ARG A 84 23.42 -0.97 0.40
C ARG A 84 23.50 -0.72 -1.12
N ARG A 85 22.53 -0.04 -1.72
CA ARG A 85 22.48 0.39 -3.12
C ARG A 85 21.87 1.79 -3.21
N ALA A 86 22.30 2.55 -4.21
CA ALA A 86 21.88 3.90 -4.56
C ALA A 86 20.35 4.15 -4.46
N PRO A 87 19.89 5.41 -4.34
CA PRO A 87 18.48 5.79 -4.16
C PRO A 87 17.70 5.53 -5.46
N HIS A 88 17.49 4.27 -5.76
CA HIS A 88 16.61 3.85 -6.83
C HIS A 88 15.18 3.82 -6.29
N THR A 89 14.27 4.28 -7.13
CA THR A 89 12.84 4.11 -6.93
C THR A 89 12.54 2.63 -6.69
N PRO A 90 11.80 2.26 -5.63
CA PRO A 90 11.40 0.88 -5.44
C PRO A 90 10.43 0.45 -6.53
N HIS A 91 10.55 -0.81 -6.96
CA HIS A 91 9.48 -1.48 -7.68
C HIS A 91 8.29 -1.67 -6.74
N ILE A 92 7.10 -1.29 -7.18
CA ILE A 92 5.87 -1.47 -6.39
C ILE A 92 5.20 -2.75 -6.86
N ILE A 93 4.99 -3.67 -5.92
CA ILE A 93 4.23 -4.90 -6.14
C ILE A 93 2.94 -4.76 -5.33
N TYR A 94 1.80 -4.83 -6.00
CA TYR A 94 0.49 -4.87 -5.36
C TYR A 94 0.10 -6.33 -5.13
N GLU A 95 -0.21 -6.65 -3.88
CA GLU A 95 -0.96 -7.84 -3.50
C GLU A 95 -2.44 -7.43 -3.39
N LEU A 96 -3.28 -8.08 -4.19
CA LEU A 96 -4.73 -7.91 -4.24
C LEU A 96 -5.41 -9.06 -3.50
#